data_AF-A0A450USE1-F1
#
_entry.id   AF-A0A450USE1-F1
#
_cell.length_a   1.000
_cell.length_b   1.000
_cell.length_c   1.000
_cell.angle_alpha   90.00
_cell.angle_beta   90.00
_cell.angle_gamma   90.00
#
_symmetry.space_group_name_H-M   'P 1'
#
loop_
_entity.id
_entity.type
_entity.pdbx_description
1 polymer ?
#
loop_
_entity_poly.entity_id
_entity_poly.type
_entity_poly.pdbx_seq_one_letter_code
_entity_poly.pdbx_strand_id
1 'polypeptide(L)' 'MSDQQQSITLEIDGIPLQAEQGALLIDVAAPGIHIPRFCYHKKLSIAANCRMCWVAAVY' A
#
# COMPACT_ATOMS: atom_id res chain seq x y z
N MET A 1 -4.47 24.52 0.73
CA MET A 1 -5.36 23.43 0.29
C MET A 1 -5.36 22.44 1.43
N SER A 2 -6.47 22.37 2.15
CA SER A 2 -6.55 21.57 3.38
C SER A 2 -6.81 20.11 2.97
N ASP A 3 -5.73 19.35 2.78
CA ASP A 3 -5.83 17.89 2.72
C ASP A 3 -6.35 17.43 4.08
N GLN A 4 -7.63 17.08 4.13
CA GLN A 4 -8.20 16.42 5.30
C GLN A 4 -7.64 15.00 5.29
N GLN A 5 -6.71 14.73 6.19
CA GLN A 5 -6.09 13.41 6.41
C GLN A 5 -7.19 12.42 6.86
N GLN A 6 -7.91 11.83 5.90
CA GLN A 6 -8.97 10.86 6.19
C GLN A 6 -8.34 9.48 6.40
N SER A 7 -8.46 8.94 7.61
CA SER A 7 -8.04 7.56 7.90
C SER A 7 -9.10 6.57 7.46
N ILE A 8 -8.65 5.45 6.91
CA ILE A 8 -9.48 4.30 6.52
C ILE A 8 -8.98 3.06 7.26
N THR A 9 -9.92 2.17 7.58
CA THR A 9 -9.60 0.85 8.14
C THR A 9 -9.63 -0.17 7.01
N LEU A 10 -8.61 -1.01 6.93
CA LEU A 10 -8.54 -2.14 6.00
C LEU A 10 -7.94 -3.35 6.71
N GLU A 11 -8.12 -4.52 6.12
CA GLU A 11 -7.55 -5.77 6.63
C GLU A 11 -6.61 -6.35 5.57
N ILE A 12 -5.40 -6.72 5.97
CA ILE A 12 -4.42 -7.40 5.10
C ILE A 12 -4.02 -8.69 5.80
N ASP A 13 -4.21 -9.84 5.16
CA ASP A 13 -3.90 -11.18 5.69
C ASP A 13 -4.46 -11.45 7.10
N GLY A 14 -5.68 -10.98 7.38
CA GLY A 14 -6.32 -11.14 8.70
C GLY A 14 -5.96 -10.05 9.72
N ILE A 15 -5.09 -9.11 9.35
CA ILE A 15 -4.56 -8.09 10.25
C ILE A 15 -5.28 -6.75 9.98
N PRO A 16 -6.08 -6.24 10.93
CA PRO A 16 -6.71 -4.93 10.80
C PRO A 16 -5.67 -3.82 10.92
N LEU A 17 -5.68 -2.89 9.97
CA LEU A 17 -4.73 -1.79 9.84
C LEU A 17 -5.45 -0.45 9.60
N GLN A 18 -4.87 0.63 10.11
CA GLN A 18 -5.28 2.00 9.80
C GLN A 18 -4.33 2.56 8.75
N ALA A 19 -4.87 3.14 7.69
CA ALA A 19 -4.10 3.83 6.67
C ALA A 19 -4.70 5.18 6.33
N GLU A 20 -3.88 6.08 5.83
CA GLU A 20 -4.38 7.33 5.24
C GLU A 20 -4.99 7.03 3.86
N GLN A 21 -6.11 7.67 3.57
CA GLN A 21 -6.73 7.57 2.26
C GLN A 21 -5.73 8.03 1.18
N GLY A 22 -5.51 7.17 0.18
CA GLY A 22 -4.53 7.42 -0.89
C GLY A 22 -3.12 6.89 -0.60
N ALA A 23 -2.84 6.36 0.60
CA ALA A 23 -1.61 5.66 0.87
C ALA A 23 -1.44 4.42 -0.04
N LEU A 24 -0.19 4.11 -0.41
CA LEU A 24 0.12 2.93 -1.21
C LEU A 24 0.04 1.66 -0.35
N LEU A 25 -0.65 0.63 -0.84
CA LEU A 25 -0.76 -0.67 -0.14
C LEU A 25 0.59 -1.26 0.27
N ILE A 26 1.62 -1.07 -0.56
CA ILE A 26 2.97 -1.58 -0.26
C ILE A 26 3.62 -0.93 0.95
N ASP A 27 3.29 0.33 1.25
CA ASP A 27 3.80 1.03 2.44
C ASP A 27 2.97 0.68 3.67
N VAL A 28 1.65 0.53 3.51
CA VAL A 28 0.73 0.12 4.58
C VAL A 28 1.03 -1.32 5.04
N ALA A 29 1.35 -2.22 4.11
CA ALA A 29 1.66 -3.62 4.39
C ALA A 29 3.08 -3.86 4.94
N ALA A 30 4.03 -2.95 4.67
CA ALA A 30 5.44 -3.10 5.03
C ALA A 30 5.72 -3.47 6.51
N PRO A 31 4.91 -3.05 7.51
CA PRO A 31 4.99 -3.55 8.88
C PRO A 31 4.54 -5.03 8.96
N GLY A 32 5.42 -5.94 8.55
CA GLY A 32 5.24 -7.38 8.71
C GLY A 32 4.80 -8.15 7.47
N ILE A 33 4.33 -7.48 6.41
CA ILE A 33 3.94 -8.12 5.15
C ILE A 33 4.85 -7.62 4.03
N HIS A 34 5.75 -8.48 3.56
CA HIS A 34 6.69 -8.14 2.50
C HIS A 34 6.09 -8.41 1.11
N ILE A 35 5.76 -7.35 0.38
CA ILE A 35 5.31 -7.42 -1.02
C ILE A 35 6.53 -7.27 -1.95
N PRO A 36 6.83 -8.27 -2.80
CA PRO A 36 7.98 -8.22 -3.69
C PRO A 36 7.83 -7.13 -4.75
N ARG A 37 8.94 -6.44 -5.03
CA ARG A 37 8.96 -5.29 -5.94
C ARG A 37 10.32 -5.16 -6.62
N PHE A 38 10.29 -4.73 -7.88
CA PHE A 38 11.49 -4.31 -8.62
C PHE A 38 11.45 -2.83 -8.97
N CYS A 39 10.28 -2.30 -9.34
CA CYS A 39 10.15 -0.97 -9.92
C CYS A 39 9.62 0.11 -8.96
N TYR A 40 9.49 -0.19 -7.66
CA TYR A 40 9.02 0.75 -6.65
C TYR A 40 10.12 1.12 -5.66
N HIS A 41 10.28 2.42 -5.43
CA HIS A 41 11.12 2.99 -4.39
C HIS A 41 10.49 4.29 -3.88
N LYS A 42 10.37 4.45 -2.55
CA LYS A 42 9.67 5.58 -1.89
C LYS A 42 10.14 6.99 -2.27
N LYS A 43 11.34 7.12 -2.85
CA LYS A 43 11.93 8.41 -3.28
C LYS A 43 11.84 8.65 -4.79
N LEU A 44 11.28 7.72 -5.55
CA LEU A 44 11.17 7.80 -7.01
C LEU A 44 9.70 7.76 -7.42
N SER A 45 9.40 8.23 -8.63
CA SER A 45 8.06 8.12 -9.20
C SER A 45 7.66 6.65 -9.42
N ILE A 46 6.35 6.39 -9.37
CA ILE A 46 5.78 5.05 -9.56
C ILE A 46 5.90 4.64 -11.03
N ALA A 47 6.68 3.59 -11.32
CA ALA A 47 6.92 3.12 -12.69
C ALA A 47 5.95 2.03 -13.19
N ALA A 48 5.38 1.22 -12.30
CA ALA A 48 4.35 0.19 -12.58
C ALA A 48 4.65 -0.84 -13.70
N ASN A 49 5.93 -1.07 -14.06
CA ASN A 49 6.29 -1.98 -15.16
C ASN A 49 6.48 -3.44 -14.74
N CYS A 50 6.88 -3.73 -13.50
CA CYS A 50 7.31 -5.09 -13.12
C CYS A 50 6.18 -6.06 -12.75
N ARG A 51 5.00 -5.55 -12.38
CA ARG A 51 3.83 -6.34 -11.92
C ARG A 51 4.08 -7.35 -10.79
N MET A 52 5.24 -7.30 -10.13
CA MET A 52 5.63 -8.23 -9.06
C MET A 52 4.83 -8.00 -7.77
N CYS A 53 4.34 -6.78 -7.54
CA CYS A 53 3.58 -6.39 -6.36
C CYS A 53 2.07 -6.70 -6.49
N TRP A 54 1.68 -7.61 -7.38
CA TRP A 54 0.28 -8.00 -7.54
C TRP A 54 -0.23 -8.66 -6.27
N VAL A 55 -1.36 -8.18 -5.74
CA VAL A 55 -2.09 -8.77 -4.62
C VAL A 55 -3.57 -8.91 -4.98
N ALA A 56 -4.23 -9.93 -4.43
CA ALA A 56 -5.66 -10.13 -4.64
C ALA A 56 -6.45 -9.37 -3.56
N ALA A 57 -7.54 -8.71 -3.96
CA ALA A 57 -8.51 -8.14 -3.04
C ALA A 57 -9.66 -9.13 -2.87
N VAL A 58 -10.10 -9.31 -1.63
CA VAL A 58 -11.32 -10.04 -1.28
C VAL A 58 -12.29 -9.04 -0.66
N TYR A 59 -13.55 -9.12 -1.08
CA TYR A 59 -14.64 -8.23 -0.67
C TYR A 59 -15.63 -8.97 0.23
#